data_AF-A0A317NNA3-F1
#
_entry.id   AF-A0A317NNA3-F1
#
_cell.length_a   1.000
_cell.length_b   1.000
_cell.length_c   1.000
_cell.angle_alpha   90.00
_cell.angle_beta   90.00
_cell.angle_gamma   90.00
#
_symmetry.space_group_name_H-M   'P 1'
#
loop_
_entity.id
_entity.type
_entity.pdbx_description
1 polymer ?
#
loop_
_entity_poly.entity_id
_entity_poly.type
_entity_poly.pdbx_seq_one_letter_code
_entity_poly.pdbx_strand_id
1 'polypeptide(L)'
;MKSRLIAAVVAVCTGAAVLAGCSSDADVVSENLSKESDQFKIDRRVVFFNGITDKYLLSIEGKCSIKDANNQLEVTCKTGDDEYKKHFLGLSDNVSYFVEQLEAVEVSRYHYKVIFKPEAIIPDVDRP
;
A
#
# COMPACT_ATOMS: atom_id res chain seq x y z
N MET A 1 13.20 -40.81 -24.49
CA MET A 1 13.23 -40.17 -23.15
C MET A 1 13.55 -38.67 -23.21
N LYS A 2 14.61 -38.22 -23.90
CA LYS A 2 14.96 -36.78 -24.04
C LYS A 2 13.83 -35.88 -24.57
N SER A 3 13.09 -36.32 -25.59
CA SER A 3 11.95 -35.57 -26.16
C SER A 3 10.76 -35.39 -25.17
N ARG A 4 10.55 -36.34 -24.24
CA ARG A 4 9.50 -36.24 -23.21
C ARG A 4 9.87 -35.25 -22.10
N LEU A 5 11.17 -35.14 -21.77
CA LEU A 5 11.69 -34.17 -20.81
C LEU A 5 11.62 -32.74 -21.36
N ILE A 6 11.91 -32.54 -22.65
CA ILE A 6 11.80 -31.22 -23.30
C ILE A 6 10.33 -30.75 -23.34
N ALA A 7 9.39 -31.64 -23.68
CA ALA A 7 7.97 -31.31 -23.68
C ALA A 7 7.44 -30.91 -22.28
N ALA A 8 7.91 -31.58 -21.23
CA ALA A 8 7.54 -31.26 -19.85
C ALA A 8 8.08 -29.88 -19.40
N VAL A 9 9.32 -29.54 -19.76
CA VAL A 9 9.92 -28.23 -19.43
C VAL A 9 9.20 -27.09 -20.16
N VAL A 10 8.88 -27.28 -21.44
CA VAL A 10 8.14 -26.27 -22.23
C VAL A 10 6.73 -26.06 -21.67
N ALA A 11 6.03 -27.13 -21.26
CA ALA A 11 4.70 -27.02 -20.66
C ALA A 11 4.71 -26.24 -19.32
N VAL A 12 5.74 -26.44 -18.48
CA VAL A 12 5.90 -25.71 -17.21
C VAL A 12 6.24 -24.24 -17.44
N CYS A 13 7.14 -23.93 -18.39
CA CYS A 13 7.48 -22.54 -18.73
C CYS A 13 6.30 -21.78 -19.35
N THR A 14 5.48 -22.47 -20.17
CA THR A 14 4.28 -21.86 -20.78
C THR A 14 3.19 -21.65 -19.74
N GLY A 15 3.01 -22.58 -18.79
CA GLY A 15 2.06 -22.42 -17.68
C GLY A 15 2.44 -21.29 -16.71
N ALA A 16 3.73 -21.08 -16.43
CA ALA A 16 4.20 -20.00 -15.56
C ALA A 16 4.02 -18.60 -16.19
N ALA A 17 4.13 -18.48 -17.52
CA ALA A 17 3.94 -17.21 -18.22
C ALA A 17 2.47 -16.74 -18.22
N VAL A 18 1.51 -17.66 -18.20
CA VAL A 18 0.07 -17.34 -18.16
C VAL A 18 -0.34 -16.80 -16.77
N LEU A 19 0.37 -17.18 -15.70
CA LEU A 19 0.10 -16.70 -14.35
C LEU A 19 0.64 -15.29 -14.06
N ALA A 20 1.55 -14.77 -14.88
CA ALA A 20 2.18 -13.47 -14.68
C ALA A 20 1.44 -12.30 -15.38
N GLY A 21 0.37 -12.57 -16.12
CA GLY A 21 -0.22 -11.63 -17.10
C GLY A 21 -1.59 -11.04 -16.77
N CYS A 22 -2.12 -11.17 -15.56
CA CYS A 22 -3.52 -10.82 -15.26
C CYS A 22 -3.72 -9.56 -14.37
N SER A 23 -2.69 -8.73 -14.14
CA SER A 23 -2.90 -7.41 -13.53
C SER A 23 -3.07 -6.35 -14.60
N SER A 24 -4.11 -5.53 -14.49
CA SER A 24 -4.27 -4.37 -15.34
C SER A 24 -3.26 -3.28 -14.96
N ASP A 25 -3.01 -2.34 -15.87
CA ASP A 25 -2.18 -1.18 -15.56
C ASP A 25 -2.71 -0.38 -14.36
N ALA A 26 -4.04 -0.34 -14.18
CA ALA A 26 -4.67 0.33 -13.06
C ALA A 26 -4.37 -0.37 -11.73
N ASP A 27 -4.32 -1.71 -11.72
CA ASP A 27 -3.98 -2.49 -10.53
C ASP A 27 -2.54 -2.23 -10.09
N VAL A 28 -1.60 -2.19 -11.05
CA VAL A 28 -0.19 -1.90 -10.79
C VAL A 28 -0.01 -0.49 -10.23
N VAL A 29 -0.67 0.51 -10.81
CA VAL A 29 -0.64 1.90 -10.34
C VAL A 29 -1.22 2.01 -8.92
N SER A 30 -2.37 1.36 -8.67
CA SER A 30 -3.03 1.34 -7.36
C SER A 30 -2.14 0.72 -6.27
N GLU A 31 -1.51 -0.41 -6.56
CA GLU A 31 -0.58 -1.08 -5.64
C GLU A 31 0.64 -0.20 -5.33
N ASN A 32 1.20 0.47 -6.33
CA ASN A 32 2.34 1.37 -6.16
C ASN A 32 1.99 2.61 -5.32
N LEU A 33 0.83 3.25 -5.58
CA LEU A 33 0.37 4.36 -4.75
C LEU A 33 0.14 3.94 -3.30
N SER A 34 -0.41 2.73 -3.10
CA SER A 34 -0.60 2.17 -1.77
C SER A 34 0.75 1.99 -1.05
N LYS A 35 1.74 1.38 -1.72
CA LYS A 35 3.10 1.21 -1.18
C LYS A 35 3.79 2.53 -0.85
N GLU A 36 3.73 3.53 -1.72
CA GLU A 36 4.37 4.83 -1.46
C GLU A 36 3.68 5.58 -0.30
N SER A 37 2.38 5.39 -0.14
CA SER A 37 1.64 5.96 1.00
C SER A 37 1.96 5.25 2.31
N ASP A 38 2.15 3.93 2.29
CA ASP A 38 2.64 3.14 3.44
C ASP A 38 4.08 3.49 3.83
N GLN A 39 4.80 4.15 2.93
CA GLN A 39 6.12 4.71 3.17
C GLN A 39 6.09 6.19 3.52
N PHE A 40 4.89 6.74 3.78
CA PHE A 40 4.67 8.12 4.16
C PHE A 40 5.29 9.11 3.17
N LYS A 41 5.10 8.88 1.86
CA LYS A 41 5.58 9.81 0.82
C LYS A 41 4.46 10.60 0.16
N ILE A 42 3.23 10.11 0.25
CA ILE A 42 2.05 10.71 -0.36
C ILE A 42 1.27 11.47 0.70
N ASP A 43 0.95 12.74 0.41
CA ASP A 43 0.05 13.53 1.24
C ASP A 43 -1.41 13.16 0.93
N ARG A 44 -2.13 12.82 2.01
CA ARG A 44 -3.54 12.44 1.97
C ARG A 44 -4.33 13.28 2.94
N ARG A 45 -5.59 13.53 2.56
CA ARG A 45 -6.62 14.06 3.46
C ARG A 45 -7.65 12.97 3.70
N VAL A 46 -7.84 12.62 4.97
CA VAL A 46 -8.87 11.70 5.43
C VAL A 46 -9.95 12.52 6.12
N VAL A 47 -11.16 12.52 5.56
CA VAL A 47 -12.30 13.26 6.10
C VAL A 47 -13.34 12.28 6.61
N PHE A 48 -13.69 12.39 7.89
CA PHE A 48 -14.81 11.68 8.50
C PHE A 48 -16.03 12.57 8.53
N PHE A 49 -17.15 12.00 8.14
CA PHE A 49 -18.41 12.73 8.08
C PHE A 49 -19.58 11.85 8.52
N ASN A 50 -20.64 12.52 8.98
CA ASN A 50 -21.89 11.89 9.29
C ASN A 50 -22.81 11.95 8.05
N GLY A 51 -23.16 10.79 7.49
CA GLY A 51 -23.95 10.69 6.26
C GLY A 51 -25.44 11.03 6.40
N ILE A 52 -25.95 11.27 7.62
CA ILE A 52 -27.33 11.71 7.85
C ILE A 52 -27.42 13.23 8.03
N THR A 53 -26.41 13.83 8.67
CA THR A 53 -26.44 15.25 9.08
C THR A 53 -25.53 16.15 8.26
N ASP A 54 -24.80 15.59 7.29
CA ASP A 54 -23.80 16.28 6.46
C ASP A 54 -22.71 17.00 7.27
N LYS A 55 -22.51 16.59 8.54
CA LYS A 55 -21.51 17.18 9.42
C LYS A 55 -20.16 16.49 9.27
N TYR A 56 -19.12 17.28 9.06
CA TYR A 56 -17.74 16.83 9.20
C TYR A 56 -17.39 16.62 10.68
N LEU A 57 -16.91 15.43 11.00
CA LEU A 57 -16.57 15.03 12.37
C LEU A 57 -15.09 15.23 12.66
N LEU A 58 -14.24 14.95 11.66
CA LEU A 58 -12.79 15.01 11.78
C LEU A 58 -12.17 15.12 10.39
N SER A 59 -11.07 15.85 10.28
CA SER A 59 -10.20 15.82 9.10
C SER A 59 -8.76 15.59 9.58
N ILE A 60 -8.07 14.64 8.95
CA ILE A 60 -6.66 14.35 9.17
C ILE A 60 -5.95 14.59 7.85
N GLU A 61 -4.89 15.39 7.86
CA GLU A 61 -4.13 15.71 6.66
C GLU A 61 -2.63 15.50 6.90
N GLY A 62 -1.95 14.98 5.88
CA GLY A 62 -0.50 14.81 5.84
C GLY A 62 -0.09 13.48 5.22
N LYS A 63 1.14 13.07 5.51
CA LYS A 63 1.69 11.80 5.02
C LYS A 63 1.15 10.65 5.85
N CYS A 64 0.05 10.05 5.40
CA CYS A 64 -0.70 9.05 6.15
C CYS A 64 -0.87 7.73 5.39
N SER A 65 -0.59 6.63 6.09
CA SER A 65 -0.99 5.28 5.71
C SER A 65 -2.34 4.96 6.34
N ILE A 66 -3.16 4.19 5.63
CA ILE A 66 -4.50 3.78 6.09
C ILE A 66 -4.63 2.27 6.02
N LYS A 67 -5.39 1.71 6.95
CA LYS A 67 -5.78 0.30 6.93
C LYS A 67 -7.23 0.17 7.37
N ASP A 68 -8.05 -0.45 6.54
CA ASP A 68 -9.42 -0.82 6.88
C ASP A 68 -9.43 -2.24 7.47
N ALA A 69 -10.09 -2.42 8.61
CA ALA A 69 -10.44 -3.73 9.13
C ALA A 69 -11.73 -3.68 9.95
N ASN A 70 -12.71 -4.53 9.62
CA ASN A 70 -13.90 -4.81 10.44
C ASN A 70 -14.61 -3.55 10.98
N ASN A 71 -15.00 -2.64 10.09
CA ASN A 71 -15.69 -1.39 10.42
C ASN A 71 -14.82 -0.42 11.26
N GLN A 72 -13.50 -0.49 11.11
CA GLN A 72 -12.58 0.46 11.69
C GLN A 72 -11.56 0.87 10.64
N LEU A 73 -11.31 2.18 10.57
CA LEU A 73 -10.19 2.72 9.82
C LEU A 73 -9.06 3.04 10.80
N GLU A 74 -7.90 2.44 10.58
CA GLU A 74 -6.66 2.84 11.21
C GLU A 74 -5.97 3.87 10.31
N VAL A 75 -5.64 5.04 10.86
CA VAL A 75 -4.88 6.08 10.15
C VAL A 75 -3.58 6.31 10.91
N THR A 76 -2.46 6.03 10.27
CA THR A 76 -1.13 6.31 10.82
C THR A 76 -0.52 7.45 10.03
N CYS A 77 -0.18 8.55 10.68
CA CYS A 77 0.41 9.72 10.02
C CYS A 77 1.79 10.00 10.60
N LYS A 78 2.73 10.33 9.71
CA LYS A 78 4.04 10.86 10.09
C LYS A 78 3.90 12.35 10.41
N THR A 79 4.24 12.76 11.62
CA THR A 79 4.08 14.14 12.12
C THR A 79 5.40 14.87 12.35
N GLY A 80 6.53 14.18 12.19
CA GLY A 80 7.90 14.68 12.28
C GLY A 80 8.87 13.67 11.67
N ASP A 81 10.17 13.91 11.72
CA ASP A 81 11.17 13.07 11.04
C ASP A 81 11.12 11.60 11.47
N ASP A 82 10.83 11.33 12.74
CA ASP A 82 10.62 9.97 13.27
C ASP A 82 9.42 9.91 14.24
N GLU A 83 8.49 10.84 14.11
CA GLU A 83 7.30 10.91 14.94
C GLU A 83 6.07 10.45 14.18
N TYR A 84 5.28 9.58 14.80
CA TYR A 84 4.08 9.00 14.20
C TYR A 84 2.92 9.08 15.17
N LYS A 85 1.73 9.40 14.64
CA LYS A 85 0.46 9.30 15.37
C LYS A 85 -0.42 8.28 14.70
N LYS A 86 -1.06 7.43 15.51
CA LYS A 86 -2.01 6.43 15.06
C LYS A 86 -3.38 6.72 15.62
N HIS A 87 -4.38 6.70 14.75
CA HIS A 87 -5.78 6.91 15.07
C HIS A 87 -6.55 5.64 14.74
N PHE A 88 -7.44 5.24 15.65
CA PHE A 88 -8.40 4.16 15.44
C PHE A 88 -9.78 4.78 15.36
N LEU A 89 -10.41 4.70 14.21
CA LEU A 89 -11.64 5.42 13.90
C LEU A 89 -12.73 4.41 13.58
N GLY A 90 -13.69 4.24 14.49
CA GLY A 90 -14.81 3.34 14.31
C GLY A 90 -15.80 3.87 13.28
N LEU A 91 -16.22 3.00 12.38
CA LEU A 91 -17.26 3.24 11.39
C LEU A 91 -18.59 2.73 11.93
N SER A 92 -19.66 3.41 11.52
CA SER A 92 -21.03 3.02 11.86
C SER A 92 -21.93 3.34 10.68
N ASP A 93 -23.19 2.92 10.73
CA ASP A 93 -24.18 3.17 9.67
C ASP A 93 -24.29 4.65 9.28
N ASN A 94 -24.00 5.55 10.23
CA ASN A 94 -24.11 6.99 10.04
C ASN A 94 -22.76 7.68 9.86
N VAL A 95 -21.63 7.00 10.10
CA VAL A 95 -20.29 7.60 10.08
C VAL A 95 -19.43 6.89 9.06
N SER A 96 -19.03 7.65 8.05
CA SER A 96 -18.18 7.18 6.96
C SER A 96 -16.97 8.11 6.78
N TYR A 97 -16.10 7.74 5.86
CA TYR A 97 -14.88 8.48 5.56
C TYR A 97 -14.65 8.61 4.06
N PHE A 98 -13.91 9.65 3.69
CA PHE A 98 -13.40 9.88 2.35
C PHE A 98 -11.90 10.12 2.43
N VAL A 99 -11.13 9.50 1.53
CA VAL A 99 -9.68 9.68 1.45
C VAL A 99 -9.33 10.26 0.09
N GLU A 100 -8.70 11.42 0.13
CA GLU A 100 -8.18 12.11 -1.03
C GLU A 100 -6.65 12.07 -1.00
N GLN A 101 -6.04 11.77 -2.14
CA GLN A 101 -4.63 12.09 -2.37
C GLN A 101 -4.56 13.52 -2.89
N LEU A 102 -3.85 14.41 -2.18
CA LEU A 102 -3.88 15.85 -2.44
C LEU A 102 -3.08 16.25 -3.68
N GLU A 103 -1.91 15.63 -3.87
CA GLU A 103 -1.03 15.93 -5.00
C GLU A 103 -0.86 14.72 -5.91
N ALA A 104 -0.75 14.97 -7.22
CA ALA A 104 -0.39 13.92 -8.18
C ALA A 104 1.05 13.45 -7.90
N VAL A 105 1.24 12.14 -7.80
CA VAL A 105 2.56 11.54 -7.63
C VAL A 105 2.85 10.66 -8.82
N GLU A 106 4.02 10.85 -9.43
CA GLU A 106 4.46 10.00 -10.54
C GLU A 106 4.83 8.61 -10.02
N VAL A 107 3.92 7.65 -10.20
CA VAL A 107 4.18 6.22 -9.96
C VAL A 107 4.49 5.55 -11.30
N SER A 108 5.76 5.19 -11.50
CA SER A 108 6.21 4.60 -12.76
C SER A 108 5.69 3.17 -12.95
N ARG A 109 5.29 2.84 -14.19
CA ARG A 109 4.89 1.49 -14.61
C ARG A 109 6.08 0.51 -14.72
N TYR A 110 7.31 1.02 -14.89
CA TYR A 110 8.48 0.19 -15.26
C TYR A 110 9.75 0.41 -14.41
N HIS A 111 9.68 1.12 -13.29
CA HIS A 111 10.83 1.24 -12.38
C HIS A 111 10.81 0.18 -11.27
N TYR A 112 11.79 -0.74 -11.32
CA TYR A 112 12.15 -1.61 -10.21
C TYR A 112 12.67 -0.75 -9.05
N LYS A 113 11.91 -0.67 -7.97
CA LYS A 113 12.27 0.08 -6.76
C LYS A 113 12.39 -0.89 -5.59
N VAL A 114 13.61 -1.18 -5.16
CA VAL A 114 13.86 -1.93 -3.92
C VAL A 114 13.90 -0.92 -2.78
N ILE A 115 12.89 -0.94 -1.91
CA ILE A 115 12.96 -0.18 -0.67
C ILE A 115 13.54 -1.08 0.43
N PHE A 116 14.82 -0.89 0.74
CA PHE A 116 15.42 -1.42 1.96
C PHE A 116 14.95 -0.58 3.14
N LYS A 117 14.32 -1.19 4.15
CA LYS A 117 14.14 -0.59 5.48
C LYS A 117 15.42 -0.89 6.30
N PRO A 118 16.31 0.08 6.56
CA PRO A 118 17.68 -0.23 6.98
C PRO A 118 17.88 -0.46 8.48
N GLU A 119 16.88 -0.92 9.25
CA GLU A 119 17.06 -1.17 10.69
C GLU A 119 17.06 -2.65 11.10
N ALA A 120 16.83 -3.59 10.18
CA ALA A 120 16.76 -5.03 10.51
C ALA A 120 17.82 -5.90 9.80
N ILE A 121 18.87 -5.29 9.26
CA ILE A 121 20.02 -6.04 8.72
C ILE A 121 21.27 -5.53 9.44
N ILE A 122 21.35 -5.84 10.74
CA ILE A 122 22.65 -5.92 11.41
C ILE A 122 23.11 -7.36 11.18
N PRO A 123 24.06 -7.63 10.27
CA PRO A 123 24.74 -8.90 10.29
C PRO A 123 25.55 -8.94 11.58
N ASP A 124 25.16 -9.80 12.51
CA ASP A 124 25.97 -10.13 13.67
C ASP A 124 27.22 -10.84 13.12
N VAL A 125 28.31 -10.09 12.98
CA VAL A 125 29.61 -10.64 12.62
C VAL A 125 30.34 -10.86 13.94
N ASP A 126 30.03 -11.97 14.59
CA ASP A 126 30.93 -12.59 15.55
C ASP A 126 32.25 -12.88 14.81
N ARG A 127 33.26 -12.04 15.04
CA ARG A 127 34.64 -12.36 14.69
C ARG A 127 35.26 -13.20 15.81
N PRO A 128 36.07 -14.22 15.47
CA PRO A 128 36.71 -15.11 16.43
C PRO A 128 37.75 -14.40 17.32
#